data_AF-A0A839UY51-F1
#
_entry.id   AF-A0A839UY51-F1
#
_cell.length_a   1.000
_cell.length_b   1.000
_cell.length_c   1.000
_cell.angle_alpha   90.00
_cell.angle_beta   90.00
_cell.angle_gamma   90.00
#
_symmetry.space_group_name_H-M   'P 1'
#
loop_
_entity.id
_entity.type
_entity.pdbx_description
1 polymer ?
#
loop_
_entity_poly.entity_id
_entity_poly.type
_entity_poly.pdbx_seq_one_letter_code
_entity_poly.pdbx_strand_id
1 'polypeptide(L)'
;MDVASATAEVERALADWPAEPGPQRRRHLAALFLAAGDPASAMVQWLSLPGPERHAGDGLDDPLVTQLRQGENKRDETVLVAVRLAVRLGLQRVWPVDDHTADSDTPLDTPGDARAYGAALSAAWQNPANRERATQEARLIADIDGPDGVLALYRALNAPGMGMVVYQSDFGAALREPSPQGYGRQYVGYWETRNLRIAANIREIVGQHPGMRLMSLIGASHRPYLEAYLDQMHDVSLDDVEALLH
;
A
#
# COMPACT_ATOMS: atom_id res chain seq x y z
N MET A 1 3.82 -14.06 -22.46
CA MET A 1 3.04 -12.82 -22.67
C MET A 1 3.85 -11.69 -22.08
N ASP A 2 3.84 -10.49 -22.69
CA ASP A 2 4.40 -9.31 -22.02
C ASP A 2 3.40 -8.76 -20.98
N VAL A 3 3.87 -7.86 -20.12
CA VAL A 3 3.06 -7.29 -19.02
C VAL A 3 1.83 -6.58 -19.55
N ALA A 4 1.96 -5.76 -20.59
CA ALA A 4 0.85 -4.98 -21.15
C ALA A 4 -0.27 -5.87 -21.71
N SER A 5 0.10 -6.92 -22.45
CA SER A 5 -0.88 -7.87 -22.98
C SER A 5 -1.55 -8.67 -21.85
N ALA A 6 -0.82 -8.98 -20.78
CA ALA A 6 -1.38 -9.67 -19.61
C ALA A 6 -2.37 -8.79 -18.84
N THR A 7 -2.05 -7.52 -18.62
CA THR A 7 -2.98 -6.55 -18.02
C THR A 7 -4.26 -6.42 -18.85
N ALA A 8 -4.15 -6.34 -20.17
CA ALA A 8 -5.32 -6.29 -21.04
C ALA A 8 -6.17 -7.58 -20.99
N GLU A 9 -5.53 -8.75 -20.85
CA GLU A 9 -6.24 -10.02 -20.69
C GLU A 9 -6.95 -10.12 -19.34
N VAL A 10 -6.33 -9.63 -18.26
CA VAL A 10 -6.95 -9.53 -16.93
C VAL A 10 -8.26 -8.74 -17.01
N GLU A 11 -8.25 -7.53 -17.59
CA GLU A 11 -9.47 -6.72 -17.70
C GLU A 11 -10.55 -7.42 -18.53
N ARG A 12 -10.17 -8.11 -19.62
CA ARG A 12 -11.13 -8.86 -20.44
C ARG A 12 -11.73 -10.04 -19.67
N ALA A 13 -10.90 -10.80 -18.95
CA ALA A 13 -11.35 -11.93 -18.15
C ALA A 13 -12.30 -11.48 -17.02
N LEU A 14 -12.03 -10.32 -16.40
CA LEU A 14 -12.86 -9.72 -15.36
C LEU A 14 -14.17 -9.13 -15.88
N ALA A 15 -14.19 -8.57 -17.10
CA ALA A 15 -15.41 -8.06 -17.72
C ALA A 15 -16.47 -9.16 -17.91
N ASP A 16 -16.04 -10.38 -18.22
CA ASP A 16 -16.91 -11.56 -18.39
C ASP A 16 -16.90 -12.49 -17.16
N TRP A 17 -16.58 -11.96 -15.97
CA TRP A 17 -16.41 -12.79 -14.77
C TRP A 17 -17.76 -13.34 -14.27
N PRO A 18 -17.89 -14.67 -14.10
CA PRO A 18 -19.14 -15.27 -13.63
C PRO A 18 -19.33 -15.04 -12.13
N ALA A 19 -20.58 -15.09 -11.67
CA ALA A 19 -20.91 -15.01 -10.25
C ALA A 19 -20.26 -16.14 -9.43
N GLU A 20 -20.18 -17.34 -10.00
CA GLU A 20 -19.56 -18.53 -9.39
C GLU A 20 -18.46 -19.07 -10.32
N PRO A 21 -17.24 -18.50 -10.28
CA PRO A 21 -16.14 -18.97 -11.12
C PRO A 21 -15.63 -20.33 -10.64
N GLY A 22 -15.52 -21.28 -11.57
CA GLY A 22 -14.92 -22.58 -11.32
C GLY A 22 -13.41 -22.49 -11.02
N PRO A 23 -12.81 -23.53 -10.41
CA PRO A 23 -11.40 -23.55 -10.03
C PRO A 23 -10.43 -23.27 -11.18
N GLN A 24 -10.72 -23.80 -12.37
CA GLN A 24 -9.90 -23.61 -13.57
C GLN A 24 -9.77 -22.12 -13.92
N ARG A 25 -10.88 -21.38 -13.85
CA ARG A 25 -10.91 -19.96 -14.20
C ARG A 25 -10.18 -19.10 -13.18
N ARG A 26 -10.23 -19.46 -11.89
CA ARG A 26 -9.44 -18.80 -10.85
C ARG A 26 -7.94 -19.05 -10.99
N ARG A 27 -7.52 -20.29 -11.26
CA ARG A 27 -6.11 -20.59 -11.56
C ARG A 27 -5.62 -19.82 -12.79
N HIS A 28 -6.44 -19.78 -13.84
CA HIS A 28 -6.12 -19.01 -15.03
C HIS A 28 -5.95 -17.52 -14.73
N LEU A 29 -6.90 -16.92 -14.02
CA LEU A 29 -6.80 -15.51 -13.65
C LEU A 29 -5.61 -15.23 -12.72
N ALA A 30 -5.26 -16.14 -11.82
CA ALA A 30 -4.04 -16.04 -11.01
C ALA A 30 -2.77 -16.00 -11.88
N ALA A 31 -2.70 -16.85 -12.91
CA ALA A 31 -1.58 -16.86 -13.85
C ALA A 31 -1.50 -15.56 -14.66
N LEU A 32 -2.65 -15.02 -15.09
CA LEU A 32 -2.71 -13.72 -15.79
C LEU A 32 -2.22 -12.58 -14.90
N PHE A 33 -2.65 -12.52 -13.63
CA PHE A 33 -2.17 -11.51 -12.69
C PHE A 33 -0.66 -11.60 -12.44
N LEU A 34 -0.09 -12.80 -12.30
CA LEU A 34 1.36 -12.97 -12.18
C LEU A 34 2.09 -12.47 -13.43
N ALA A 35 1.56 -12.76 -14.62
CA ALA A 35 2.11 -12.26 -15.89
C ALA A 35 1.98 -10.72 -16.03
N ALA A 36 0.94 -10.14 -15.45
CA ALA A 36 0.70 -8.69 -15.40
C ALA A 36 1.53 -7.96 -14.33
N GLY A 37 2.36 -8.69 -13.55
CA GLY A 37 3.15 -8.09 -12.47
C GLY A 37 2.33 -7.74 -11.22
N ASP A 38 1.15 -8.33 -11.05
CA ASP A 38 0.27 -8.14 -9.90
C ASP A 38 0.18 -9.42 -9.03
N PRO A 39 1.22 -9.73 -8.23
CA PRO A 39 1.21 -10.91 -7.38
C PRO A 39 0.17 -10.84 -6.25
N ALA A 40 -0.28 -9.65 -5.87
CA ALA A 40 -1.26 -9.49 -4.80
C ALA A 40 -2.66 -9.92 -5.26
N SER A 41 -3.09 -9.50 -6.46
CA SER A 41 -4.34 -9.98 -7.05
C SER A 41 -4.27 -11.45 -7.47
N ALA A 42 -3.09 -11.94 -7.88
CA ALA A 42 -2.89 -13.38 -8.07
C ALA A 42 -3.13 -14.16 -6.76
N MET A 43 -2.67 -13.63 -5.62
CA MET A 43 -2.92 -14.21 -4.30
C MET A 43 -4.41 -14.21 -3.93
N VAL A 44 -5.18 -13.18 -4.31
CA VAL A 44 -6.64 -13.17 -4.11
C VAL A 44 -7.27 -14.37 -4.80
N GLN A 45 -6.90 -14.64 -6.06
CA GLN A 45 -7.44 -15.78 -6.80
C GLN A 45 -6.99 -17.12 -6.22
N TRP A 46 -5.71 -17.23 -5.85
CA TRP A 46 -5.14 -18.43 -5.24
C TRP A 46 -5.78 -18.78 -3.90
N LEU A 47 -5.96 -17.81 -3.02
CA LEU A 47 -6.57 -18.03 -1.71
C LEU A 47 -8.09 -18.24 -1.78
N SER A 48 -8.74 -17.79 -2.86
CA SER A 48 -10.14 -18.08 -3.15
C SER A 48 -10.38 -19.53 -3.60
N LEU A 49 -9.34 -20.29 -3.97
CA LEU A 49 -9.46 -21.71 -4.31
C LEU A 49 -9.60 -22.59 -3.05
N PRO A 50 -10.44 -23.64 -3.10
CA PRO A 50 -10.39 -24.73 -2.12
C PRO A 50 -9.00 -25.36 -2.07
N GLY A 51 -8.59 -25.85 -0.90
CA GLY A 51 -7.25 -26.45 -0.70
C GLY A 51 -6.84 -27.50 -1.75
N PRO A 52 -7.72 -28.45 -2.14
CA PRO A 52 -7.40 -29.43 -3.18
C PRO A 52 -7.19 -28.84 -4.58
N GLU A 53 -7.73 -27.66 -4.87
CA GLU A 53 -7.66 -26.99 -6.18
C GLU A 53 -6.44 -26.05 -6.30
N ARG A 54 -5.64 -25.93 -5.23
CA ARG A 54 -4.40 -25.14 -5.17
C ARG A 54 -3.21 -25.95 -5.71
N HIS A 55 -3.23 -26.19 -7.02
CA HIS A 55 -2.21 -26.93 -7.75
C HIS A 55 -1.93 -26.31 -9.13
N ALA A 56 -0.93 -26.85 -9.83
CA ALA A 56 -0.56 -26.43 -11.18
C ALA A 56 -1.66 -26.80 -12.20
N GLY A 57 -1.81 -26.01 -13.24
CA GLY A 57 -2.86 -26.12 -14.24
C GLY A 57 -3.39 -24.76 -14.69
N ASP A 58 -4.07 -24.74 -15.84
CA ASP A 58 -4.78 -23.57 -16.36
C ASP A 58 -3.90 -22.31 -16.57
N GLY A 59 -2.59 -22.49 -16.74
CA GLY A 59 -1.61 -21.41 -16.91
C GLY A 59 -0.65 -21.25 -15.72
N LEU A 60 -0.94 -21.87 -14.57
CA LEU A 60 0.02 -22.00 -13.47
C LEU A 60 0.89 -23.24 -13.67
N ASP A 61 2.21 -23.06 -13.70
CA ASP A 61 3.18 -24.16 -13.62
C ASP A 61 3.69 -24.34 -12.18
N ASP A 62 4.49 -25.38 -11.95
CA ASP A 62 5.01 -25.69 -10.62
C ASP A 62 5.84 -24.54 -10.00
N PRO A 63 6.69 -23.81 -10.74
CA PRO A 63 7.33 -22.59 -10.25
C PRO A 63 6.35 -21.51 -9.77
N LEU A 64 5.33 -21.18 -10.56
CA LEU A 64 4.34 -20.15 -10.19
C LEU A 64 3.51 -20.59 -8.97
N VAL A 65 3.13 -21.86 -8.89
CA VAL A 65 2.47 -22.43 -7.70
C VAL A 65 3.37 -22.33 -6.48
N THR A 66 4.67 -22.60 -6.64
CA THR A 66 5.65 -22.49 -5.55
C THR A 66 5.75 -21.04 -5.07
N GLN A 67 5.80 -20.08 -5.98
CA GLN A 67 5.79 -18.65 -5.66
C GLN A 67 4.52 -18.25 -4.88
N LEU A 68 3.34 -18.71 -5.31
CA LEU A 68 2.08 -18.44 -4.61
C LEU A 68 2.08 -19.05 -3.21
N ARG A 69 2.51 -20.30 -3.05
CA ARG A 69 2.59 -20.97 -1.73
C ARG A 69 3.54 -20.26 -0.76
N GLN A 70 4.66 -19.74 -1.26
CA GLN A 70 5.57 -18.92 -0.46
C GLN A 70 4.92 -17.60 -0.05
N GLY A 71 4.18 -16.97 -0.97
CA GLY A 71 3.45 -15.74 -0.73
C GLY A 71 2.34 -15.85 0.31
N GLU A 72 1.66 -17.00 0.45
CA GLU A 72 0.58 -17.21 1.43
C GLU A 72 0.97 -16.89 2.89
N ASN A 73 2.26 -17.08 3.19
CA ASN A 73 2.83 -16.91 4.54
C ASN A 73 3.65 -15.63 4.68
N LYS A 74 3.61 -14.75 3.67
CA LYS A 74 4.34 -13.47 3.71
C LYS A 74 3.76 -12.60 4.83
N ARG A 75 4.65 -12.13 5.71
CA ARG A 75 4.30 -11.28 6.85
C ARG A 75 4.30 -9.80 6.43
N ASP A 76 3.37 -9.45 5.56
CA ASP A 76 3.08 -8.06 5.19
C ASP A 76 1.58 -7.77 5.26
N GLU A 77 1.23 -6.50 5.36
CA GLU A 77 -0.18 -6.07 5.45
C GLU A 77 -0.95 -6.35 4.16
N THR A 78 -0.26 -6.36 3.01
CA THR A 78 -0.86 -6.70 1.71
C THR A 78 -1.48 -8.09 1.75
N VAL A 79 -0.75 -9.12 2.17
CA VAL A 79 -1.25 -10.50 2.21
C VAL A 79 -2.09 -10.74 3.47
N LEU A 80 -1.62 -10.29 4.64
CA LEU A 80 -2.27 -10.59 5.92
C LEU A 80 -3.60 -9.86 6.11
N VAL A 81 -3.78 -8.69 5.49
CA VAL A 81 -4.99 -7.88 5.65
C VAL A 81 -5.68 -7.69 4.29
N ALA A 82 -5.06 -7.00 3.33
CA ALA A 82 -5.76 -6.57 2.11
C ALA A 82 -6.27 -7.76 1.27
N VAL A 83 -5.40 -8.71 0.94
CA VAL A 83 -5.76 -9.89 0.14
C VAL A 83 -6.78 -10.76 0.88
N ARG A 84 -6.57 -11.03 2.17
CA ARG A 84 -7.50 -11.85 2.97
C ARG A 84 -8.87 -11.20 3.09
N LEU A 85 -8.92 -9.87 3.23
CA LEU A 85 -10.18 -9.13 3.22
C LEU A 85 -10.84 -9.18 1.84
N ALA A 86 -10.08 -8.98 0.76
CA ALA A 86 -10.59 -9.09 -0.60
C ALA A 86 -11.23 -10.46 -0.87
N VAL A 87 -10.57 -11.55 -0.45
CA VAL A 87 -11.12 -12.91 -0.53
C VAL A 87 -12.43 -13.04 0.25
N ARG A 88 -12.49 -12.53 1.49
CA ARG A 88 -13.71 -12.57 2.31
C ARG A 88 -14.86 -11.76 1.73
N LEU A 89 -14.54 -10.64 1.08
CA LEU A 89 -15.52 -9.77 0.43
C LEU A 89 -15.89 -10.25 -0.99
N GLY A 90 -15.28 -11.33 -1.49
CA GLY A 90 -15.52 -11.82 -2.85
C GLY A 90 -15.00 -10.88 -3.94
N LEU A 91 -14.04 -10.00 -3.63
CA LEU A 91 -13.36 -9.17 -4.61
C LEU A 91 -12.38 -10.01 -5.43
N GLN A 92 -12.14 -9.61 -6.69
CA GLN A 92 -11.28 -10.36 -7.60
C GLN A 92 -9.84 -9.84 -7.67
N ARG A 93 -9.59 -8.64 -7.12
CA ARG A 93 -8.29 -7.99 -7.12
C ARG A 93 -8.11 -7.06 -5.93
N VAL A 94 -6.86 -6.72 -5.66
CA VAL A 94 -6.48 -5.55 -4.86
C VAL A 94 -5.75 -4.59 -5.80
N TRP A 95 -5.83 -3.29 -5.54
CA TRP A 95 -5.22 -2.29 -6.41
C TRP A 95 -3.91 -1.77 -5.82
N PRO A 96 -2.76 -1.99 -6.47
CA PRO A 96 -1.53 -1.31 -6.10
C PRO A 96 -1.63 0.16 -6.51
N VAL A 97 -1.57 1.07 -5.53
CA VAL A 97 -1.67 2.53 -5.78
C VAL A 97 -0.35 3.25 -5.58
N ASP A 98 0.64 2.60 -4.98
CA ASP A 98 1.96 3.15 -4.70
C ASP A 98 3.01 2.45 -5.56
N ASP A 99 3.29 3.03 -6.72
CA ASP A 99 4.14 2.44 -7.75
C ASP A 99 5.63 2.80 -7.59
N HIS A 100 5.97 3.57 -6.55
CA HIS A 100 7.34 4.03 -6.26
C HIS A 100 8.04 4.73 -7.43
N THR A 101 7.29 5.17 -8.46
CA THR A 101 7.88 5.84 -9.62
C THR A 101 8.48 7.19 -9.26
N ALA A 102 8.14 7.72 -8.07
CA ALA A 102 8.66 9.00 -7.56
C ALA A 102 10.04 8.84 -6.91
N ASP A 103 10.51 7.61 -6.62
CA ASP A 103 11.73 7.36 -5.85
C ASP A 103 13.02 7.82 -6.55
N SER A 104 12.97 8.13 -7.85
CA SER A 104 14.05 8.72 -8.61
C SER A 104 14.31 10.18 -8.22
N ASP A 105 15.59 10.57 -8.14
CA ASP A 105 16.11 11.93 -7.85
C ASP A 105 16.47 12.24 -6.38
N THR A 106 16.63 11.25 -5.52
CA THR A 106 17.40 11.47 -4.28
C THR A 106 18.92 11.50 -4.58
N PRO A 107 19.76 12.26 -3.83
CA PRO A 107 21.21 12.36 -4.06
C PRO A 107 22.03 11.07 -3.82
N LEU A 108 21.49 9.92 -4.19
CA LEU A 108 22.06 8.59 -3.95
C LEU A 108 23.11 8.20 -4.99
N ASP A 109 23.07 8.80 -6.18
CA ASP A 109 23.96 8.43 -7.30
C ASP A 109 25.40 8.94 -7.14
N THR A 110 25.61 9.92 -6.24
CA THR A 110 26.96 10.38 -5.86
C THR A 110 27.25 9.96 -4.41
N PRO A 111 28.21 9.04 -4.16
CA PRO A 111 28.43 8.49 -2.81
C PRO A 111 28.75 9.53 -1.72
N GLY A 112 29.33 10.68 -2.08
CA GLY A 112 29.57 11.79 -1.17
C GLY A 112 28.26 12.50 -0.75
N ASP A 113 27.39 12.76 -1.72
CA ASP A 113 26.10 13.39 -1.49
C ASP A 113 25.14 12.44 -0.77
N ALA A 114 25.18 11.14 -1.06
CA ALA A 114 24.36 10.14 -0.38
C ALA A 114 24.61 10.13 1.15
N ARG A 115 25.90 10.19 1.55
CA ARG A 115 26.27 10.24 2.97
C ARG A 115 25.86 11.55 3.63
N ALA A 116 26.10 12.68 2.95
CA ALA A 116 25.73 14.01 3.47
C ALA A 116 24.21 14.16 3.61
N TYR A 117 23.46 13.70 2.60
CA TYR A 117 22.00 13.62 2.60
C TYR A 117 21.47 12.80 3.78
N GLY A 118 21.97 11.56 3.94
CA GLY A 118 21.56 10.69 5.05
C GLY A 118 21.89 11.29 6.41
N ALA A 119 23.05 11.92 6.57
CA ALA A 119 23.44 12.59 7.82
C ALA A 119 22.54 13.81 8.12
N ALA A 120 22.22 14.62 7.12
CA ALA A 120 21.35 15.78 7.26
C ALA A 120 19.93 15.40 7.70
N LEU A 121 19.31 14.42 7.05
CA LEU A 121 17.99 13.92 7.45
C LEU A 121 18.01 13.27 8.83
N SER A 122 19.02 12.44 9.11
CA SER A 122 19.18 11.81 10.44
C SER A 122 19.31 12.84 11.55
N ALA A 123 19.98 13.97 11.30
CA ALA A 123 20.06 15.08 12.25
C ALA A 123 18.71 15.80 12.42
N ALA A 124 17.97 16.05 11.33
CA ALA A 124 16.65 16.66 11.38
C ALA A 124 15.64 15.82 12.18
N TRP A 125 15.70 14.48 12.05
CA TRP A 125 14.82 13.55 12.75
C TRP A 125 15.18 13.32 14.23
N GLN A 126 16.30 13.87 14.72
CA GLN A 126 16.65 13.88 16.16
C GLN A 126 15.86 14.92 16.96
N ASN A 127 14.54 14.97 16.78
CA ASN A 127 13.67 15.96 17.40
C ASN A 127 12.76 15.36 18.49
N PRO A 128 12.20 16.18 19.39
CA PRO A 128 11.33 15.71 20.47
C PRO A 128 10.07 14.98 19.99
N ALA A 129 9.43 15.46 18.91
CA ALA A 129 8.20 14.85 18.38
C ALA A 129 8.44 13.42 17.89
N ASN A 130 9.55 13.18 17.19
CA ASN A 130 9.94 11.84 16.75
C ASN A 130 10.24 10.89 17.91
N ARG A 131 10.92 11.38 18.96
CA ARG A 131 11.17 10.57 20.17
C ARG A 131 9.88 10.21 20.90
N GLU A 132 8.96 11.17 21.02
CA GLU A 132 7.66 10.93 21.65
C GLU A 132 6.83 9.93 20.84
N ARG A 133 6.73 10.12 19.53
CA ARG A 133 6.07 9.19 18.62
C ARG A 133 6.65 7.77 18.73
N ALA A 134 7.97 7.64 18.68
CA ALA A 134 8.64 6.35 18.82
C ALA A 134 8.36 5.68 20.18
N THR A 135 8.27 6.48 21.26
CA THR A 135 7.92 5.97 22.59
C THR A 135 6.48 5.46 22.64
N GLN A 136 5.54 6.17 22.02
CA GLN A 136 4.13 5.75 21.94
C GLN A 136 3.98 4.48 21.09
N GLU A 137 4.64 4.44 19.92
CA GLU A 137 4.65 3.27 19.04
C GLU A 137 5.24 2.04 19.74
N ALA A 138 6.37 2.19 20.46
CA ALA A 138 6.97 1.10 21.22
C ALA A 138 6.02 0.52 22.29
N ARG A 139 5.19 1.35 22.93
CA ARG A 139 4.17 0.88 23.89
C ARG A 139 3.07 0.07 23.19
N LEU A 140 2.54 0.57 22.07
CA LEU A 140 1.53 -0.13 21.29
C LEU A 140 2.03 -1.48 20.76
N ILE A 141 3.29 -1.53 20.31
CA ILE A 141 3.93 -2.77 19.86
C ILE A 141 4.14 -3.74 21.02
N ALA A 142 4.52 -3.25 22.21
CA ALA A 142 4.69 -4.11 23.38
C ALA A 142 3.39 -4.82 23.81
N ASP A 143 2.24 -4.19 23.56
CA ASP A 143 0.92 -4.72 23.89
C ASP A 143 0.22 -5.44 22.71
N ILE A 144 0.92 -5.66 21.59
CA ILE A 144 0.31 -6.11 20.33
C ILE A 144 -0.33 -7.51 20.39
N ASP A 145 0.19 -8.39 21.25
CA ASP A 145 -0.34 -9.75 21.46
C ASP A 145 -1.58 -9.77 22.38
N GLY A 146 -1.96 -8.62 22.94
CA GLY A 146 -3.19 -8.47 23.71
C GLY A 146 -4.44 -8.64 22.85
N PRO A 147 -5.62 -8.90 23.46
CA PRO A 147 -6.87 -9.17 22.72
C PRO A 147 -7.23 -8.13 21.64
N ASP A 148 -6.92 -6.85 21.89
CA ASP A 148 -7.17 -5.73 20.98
C ASP A 148 -5.87 -5.10 20.44
N GLY A 149 -4.70 -5.71 20.64
CA GLY A 149 -3.40 -5.06 20.43
C GLY A 149 -3.20 -4.52 19.02
N VAL A 150 -3.53 -5.33 17.99
CA VAL A 150 -3.48 -4.90 16.58
C VAL A 150 -4.47 -3.77 16.31
N LEU A 151 -5.73 -3.89 16.77
CA LEU A 151 -6.73 -2.82 16.57
C LEU A 151 -6.35 -1.54 17.30
N ALA A 152 -5.76 -1.63 18.49
CA ALA A 152 -5.26 -0.49 19.25
C ALA A 152 -4.15 0.25 18.47
N LEU A 153 -3.24 -0.49 17.83
CA LEU A 153 -2.24 0.10 16.94
C LEU A 153 -2.90 0.83 15.75
N TYR A 154 -3.82 0.17 15.04
CA TYR A 154 -4.52 0.81 13.91
C TYR A 154 -5.30 2.04 14.33
N ARG A 155 -6.01 2.01 15.47
CA ARG A 155 -6.73 3.16 16.03
C ARG A 155 -5.77 4.31 16.34
N ALA A 156 -4.65 4.03 17.00
CA ALA A 156 -3.66 5.06 17.32
C ALA A 156 -3.06 5.71 16.07
N LEU A 157 -2.70 4.90 15.06
CA LEU A 157 -2.18 5.41 13.79
C LEU A 157 -3.21 6.23 13.00
N ASN A 158 -4.49 5.99 13.26
CA ASN A 158 -5.61 6.67 12.61
C ASN A 158 -6.27 7.78 13.46
N ALA A 159 -5.77 8.04 14.67
CA ALA A 159 -6.38 8.98 15.58
C ALA A 159 -6.31 10.44 15.06
N PRO A 160 -7.32 11.28 15.36
CA PRO A 160 -7.25 12.71 15.14
C PRO A 160 -5.97 13.32 15.69
N GLY A 161 -5.30 14.14 14.89
CA GLY A 161 -4.05 14.79 15.28
C GLY A 161 -2.77 13.96 15.04
N MET A 162 -2.88 12.65 14.76
CA MET A 162 -1.70 11.84 14.41
C MET A 162 -0.97 12.40 13.18
N GLY A 163 -1.70 12.96 12.20
CA GLY A 163 -1.10 13.62 11.05
C GLY A 163 -0.17 14.80 11.41
N MET A 164 -0.52 15.57 12.44
CA MET A 164 0.35 16.65 12.94
C MET A 164 1.57 16.09 13.67
N VAL A 165 1.42 15.00 14.42
CA VAL A 165 2.55 14.30 15.06
C VAL A 165 3.53 13.79 14.00
N VAL A 166 3.02 13.14 12.95
CA VAL A 166 3.82 12.71 11.79
C VAL A 166 4.56 13.90 11.18
N TYR A 167 3.86 14.99 10.84
CA TYR A 167 4.46 16.18 10.26
C TYR A 167 5.57 16.76 11.15
N GLN A 168 5.33 16.93 12.45
CA GLN A 168 6.32 17.49 13.37
C GLN A 168 7.53 16.57 13.55
N SER A 169 7.33 15.25 13.56
CA SER A 169 8.37 14.24 13.71
C SER A 169 9.28 14.13 12.48
N ASP A 170 8.70 14.29 11.29
CA ASP A 170 9.34 13.92 10.02
C ASP A 170 9.38 15.12 9.06
N PHE A 171 8.38 15.28 8.19
CA PHE A 171 8.40 16.21 7.06
C PHE A 171 8.64 17.67 7.45
N GLY A 172 8.01 18.14 8.53
CA GLY A 172 8.22 19.48 9.06
C GLY A 172 9.63 19.67 9.62
N ALA A 173 10.24 18.63 10.19
CA ALA A 173 11.63 18.67 10.62
C ALA A 173 12.58 18.69 9.42
N ALA A 174 12.32 17.86 8.40
CA ALA A 174 13.08 17.86 7.15
C ALA A 174 12.99 19.21 6.41
N LEU A 175 11.83 19.86 6.34
CA LEU A 175 11.69 21.18 5.71
C LEU A 175 12.52 22.30 6.39
N ARG A 176 12.89 22.11 7.66
CA ARG A 176 13.74 23.02 8.44
C ARG A 176 15.22 22.61 8.45
N GLU A 177 15.56 21.51 7.79
CA GLU A 177 16.94 21.05 7.65
C GLU A 177 17.80 22.15 6.96
N PRO A 178 18.93 22.56 7.55
CA PRO A 178 19.61 23.81 7.18
C PRO A 178 20.67 23.67 6.08
N SER A 179 20.89 22.47 5.51
CA SER A 179 21.94 22.26 4.51
C SER A 179 21.77 23.22 3.32
N PRO A 180 22.86 23.85 2.84
CA PRO A 180 22.78 24.72 1.67
C PRO A 180 22.36 23.96 0.40
N GLN A 181 22.52 22.64 0.38
CA GLN A 181 22.04 21.75 -0.68
C GLN A 181 20.51 21.56 -0.67
N GLY A 182 19.85 21.88 0.45
CA GLY A 182 18.41 21.71 0.60
C GLY A 182 17.98 20.25 0.66
N TYR A 183 18.79 19.36 1.25
CA TYR A 183 18.51 17.92 1.31
C TYR A 183 17.13 17.60 1.91
N GLY A 184 16.75 18.30 2.98
CA GLY A 184 15.42 18.13 3.56
C GLY A 184 14.26 18.53 2.64
N ARG A 185 14.45 19.57 1.80
CA ARG A 185 13.44 19.96 0.80
C ARG A 185 13.34 18.96 -0.35
N GLN A 186 14.46 18.38 -0.77
CA GLN A 186 14.47 17.31 -1.78
C GLN A 186 13.72 16.07 -1.27
N TYR A 187 13.98 15.66 -0.03
CA TYR A 187 13.24 14.58 0.63
C TYR A 187 11.72 14.81 0.63
N VAL A 188 11.28 15.99 1.04
CA VAL A 188 9.84 16.30 1.10
C VAL A 188 9.23 16.47 -0.30
N GLY A 189 9.96 17.05 -1.26
CA GLY A 189 9.48 17.15 -2.65
C GLY A 189 9.26 15.79 -3.31
N TYR A 190 10.16 14.84 -3.06
CA TYR A 190 9.97 13.42 -3.42
C TYR A 190 8.69 12.87 -2.78
N TRP A 191 8.56 13.02 -1.45
CA TRP A 191 7.45 12.47 -0.69
C TRP A 191 6.09 13.03 -1.14
N GLU A 192 6.01 14.34 -1.37
CA GLU A 192 4.81 15.00 -1.89
C GLU A 192 4.45 14.49 -3.28
N THR A 193 5.44 14.31 -4.17
CA THR A 193 5.22 13.77 -5.52
C THR A 193 4.69 12.34 -5.47
N ARG A 194 5.23 11.49 -4.59
CA ARG A 194 4.74 10.12 -4.37
C ARG A 194 3.27 10.12 -3.94
N ASN A 195 2.91 10.96 -2.96
CA ASN A 195 1.52 11.05 -2.49
C ASN A 195 0.56 11.61 -3.56
N LEU A 196 1.00 12.53 -4.41
CA LEU A 196 0.20 12.99 -5.55
C LEU A 196 -0.08 11.85 -6.55
N ARG A 197 0.91 11.00 -6.82
CA ARG A 197 0.73 9.83 -7.70
C ARG A 197 -0.20 8.79 -7.08
N ILE A 198 -0.06 8.51 -5.79
CA ILE A 198 -1.00 7.63 -5.07
C ILE A 198 -2.43 8.19 -5.15
N ALA A 199 -2.62 9.49 -4.90
CA ALA A 199 -3.94 10.13 -5.00
C ALA A 199 -4.50 10.06 -6.43
N ALA A 200 -3.67 10.25 -7.45
CA ALA A 200 -4.06 10.09 -8.85
C ALA A 200 -4.48 8.65 -9.17
N ASN A 201 -3.72 7.64 -8.70
CA ASN A 201 -4.03 6.23 -8.89
C ASN A 201 -5.35 5.85 -8.17
N ILE A 202 -5.56 6.34 -6.94
CA ILE A 202 -6.85 6.17 -6.24
C ILE A 202 -7.98 6.83 -7.06
N ARG A 203 -7.77 8.04 -7.59
CA ARG A 203 -8.76 8.75 -8.39
C ARG A 203 -9.12 7.99 -9.67
N GLU A 204 -8.12 7.46 -10.37
CA GLU A 204 -8.32 6.63 -11.56
C GLU A 204 -9.18 5.42 -11.25
N ILE A 205 -8.93 4.74 -10.13
CA ILE A 205 -9.73 3.60 -9.68
C ILE A 205 -11.15 4.07 -9.41
N VAL A 206 -11.39 4.95 -8.42
CA VAL A 206 -12.75 5.33 -8.01
C VAL A 206 -13.59 5.97 -9.13
N GLY A 207 -12.93 6.55 -10.14
CA GLY A 207 -13.58 7.11 -11.33
C GLY A 207 -14.09 6.11 -12.36
N GLN A 208 -13.77 4.81 -12.24
CA GLN A 208 -14.20 3.79 -13.22
C GLN A 208 -15.73 3.63 -13.30
N HIS A 209 -16.42 3.71 -12.15
CA HIS A 209 -17.87 3.57 -12.07
C HIS A 209 -18.48 4.48 -11.00
N PRO A 210 -19.64 5.12 -11.28
CA PRO A 210 -20.36 5.91 -10.27
C PRO A 210 -20.67 5.09 -9.02
N GLY A 211 -20.42 5.67 -7.85
CA GLY A 211 -20.74 5.07 -6.55
C GLY A 211 -19.73 4.01 -6.07
N MET A 212 -18.57 3.87 -6.72
CA MET A 212 -17.55 2.96 -6.25
C MET A 212 -17.00 3.35 -4.88
N ARG A 213 -16.79 2.34 -4.02
CA ARG A 213 -16.20 2.49 -2.67
C ARG A 213 -14.84 1.83 -2.66
N LEU A 214 -13.87 2.49 -2.02
CA LEU A 214 -12.50 2.00 -1.89
C LEU A 214 -12.06 2.12 -0.43
N MET A 215 -11.42 1.07 0.10
CA MET A 215 -10.71 1.10 1.38
C MET A 215 -9.21 1.05 1.08
N SER A 216 -8.48 2.07 1.51
CA SER A 216 -7.03 2.15 1.34
C SER A 216 -6.31 1.57 2.55
N LEU A 217 -5.44 0.60 2.32
CA LEU A 217 -4.48 0.11 3.30
C LEU A 217 -3.09 0.61 2.89
N ILE A 218 -2.61 1.64 3.59
CA ILE A 218 -1.36 2.33 3.25
C ILE A 218 -0.64 2.80 4.52
N GLY A 219 0.67 3.00 4.42
CA GLY A 219 1.48 3.51 5.54
C GLY A 219 0.90 4.81 6.11
N ALA A 220 0.83 4.88 7.44
CA ALA A 220 0.14 5.96 8.16
C ALA A 220 0.65 7.37 7.81
N SER A 221 1.91 7.52 7.40
CA SER A 221 2.49 8.80 6.99
C SER A 221 1.95 9.36 5.67
N HIS A 222 1.32 8.52 4.84
CA HIS A 222 0.65 8.97 3.61
C HIS A 222 -0.70 9.62 3.89
N ARG A 223 -1.39 9.16 4.94
CA ARG A 223 -2.79 9.53 5.21
C ARG A 223 -3.04 11.05 5.18
N PRO A 224 -2.27 11.91 5.89
CA PRO A 224 -2.55 13.35 5.91
C PRO A 224 -2.45 14.01 4.52
N TYR A 225 -1.53 13.52 3.67
CA TYR A 225 -1.39 14.01 2.30
C TYR A 225 -2.54 13.53 1.42
N LEU A 226 -2.88 12.24 1.52
CA LEU A 226 -3.97 11.67 0.73
C LEU A 226 -5.32 12.29 1.09
N GLU A 227 -5.61 12.51 2.37
CA GLU A 227 -6.83 13.22 2.79
C GLU A 227 -6.85 14.62 2.18
N ALA A 228 -5.76 15.39 2.28
CA ALA A 228 -5.69 16.74 1.72
C ALA A 228 -5.81 16.80 0.19
N TYR A 229 -5.31 15.79 -0.53
CA TYR A 229 -5.38 15.73 -1.99
C TYR A 229 -6.73 15.22 -2.48
N LEU A 230 -7.27 14.16 -1.85
CA LEU A 230 -8.56 13.58 -2.23
C LEU A 230 -9.74 14.50 -1.87
N ASP A 231 -9.63 15.28 -0.80
CA ASP A 231 -10.64 16.28 -0.41
C ASP A 231 -10.80 17.42 -1.45
N GLN A 232 -9.81 17.62 -2.31
CA GLN A 232 -9.89 18.57 -3.43
C GLN A 232 -10.70 18.02 -4.63
N MET A 233 -11.04 16.73 -4.63
CA MET A 233 -11.74 16.10 -5.75
C MET A 233 -13.25 16.32 -5.64
N HIS A 234 -13.87 16.73 -6.74
CA HIS A 234 -15.25 17.23 -6.77
C HIS A 234 -16.33 16.21 -6.35
N ASP A 235 -16.04 14.93 -6.49
CA ASP A 235 -16.99 13.81 -6.35
C ASP A 235 -16.40 12.66 -5.50
N VAL A 236 -15.39 12.95 -4.67
CA VAL A 236 -14.83 12.01 -3.70
C VAL A 236 -15.24 12.43 -2.30
N SER A 237 -15.80 11.50 -1.53
CA SER A 237 -16.08 11.67 -0.11
C SER A 237 -15.18 10.75 0.71
N LEU A 238 -14.54 11.30 1.74
CA LEU A 238 -13.75 10.53 2.69
C LEU A 238 -14.64 10.10 3.86
N ASP A 239 -14.74 8.78 4.07
CA ASP A 239 -15.44 8.21 5.22
C ASP A 239 -14.49 8.15 6.44
N ASP A 240 -15.05 8.27 7.65
CA ASP A 240 -14.28 8.13 8.89
C ASP A 240 -13.84 6.67 9.09
N VAL A 241 -12.52 6.46 9.07
CA VAL A 241 -11.92 5.14 9.26
C VAL A 241 -12.09 4.63 10.69
N GLU A 242 -12.25 5.49 11.69
CA GLU A 242 -12.47 5.06 13.08
C GLU A 242 -13.77 4.25 13.21
N ALA A 243 -14.79 4.59 12.41
CA ALA A 243 -16.04 3.84 12.34
C ALA A 243 -15.88 2.41 11.76
N LEU A 244 -14.75 2.13 11.11
CA LEU A 244 -14.41 0.79 10.60
C LEU A 244 -13.55 -0.01 11.57
N LEU A 245 -13.00 0.64 12.60
CA LEU A 245 -12.09 0.06 13.58
C LEU A 245 -12.79 -0.20 14.93
N HIS A 246 -14.09 -0.52 14.95
CA HIS A 246 -14.85 -0.83 16.17
C HIS A 246 -14.49 -2.18 16.79
#